data_AF-A0AAW1ZZ01-F1
#
_entry.id   AF-A0AAW1ZZ01-F1
#
_cell.length_a   1.000
_cell.length_b   1.000
_cell.length_c   1.000
_cell.angle_alpha   90.00
_cell.angle_beta   90.00
_cell.angle_gamma   90.00
#
_symmetry.space_group_name_H-M   'P 1'
#
loop_
_entity.id
_entity.type
_entity.pdbx_description
1 polymer ?
#
loop_
_entity_poly.entity_id
_entity_poly.type
_entity_poly.pdbx_seq_one_letter_code
_entity_poly.pdbx_strand_id
1 'polypeptide(L)'
;MGYWDLEEGKDCVSKTWITTKLATAIGLVGSAYHIVAYQPETAVEALTRATSGTATMAAMGAIFGMATCLSAQARDAPDDPTNYFIGGCASGIFLGARTHSAITGTAACFGLGTVAMLTKVGKMEGWRVTGPPRL
;
A
#
# COMPACT_ATOMS: atom_id res chain seq x y z
N MET A 1 -15.63 -10.89 3.28
CA MET A 1 -15.72 -9.43 3.35
C MET A 1 -14.55 -8.84 2.58
N GLY A 2 -14.81 -8.06 1.54
CA GLY A 2 -13.78 -7.34 0.79
C GLY A 2 -13.41 -6.02 1.47
N TYR A 3 -12.27 -5.44 1.10
CA TYR A 3 -11.80 -4.15 1.61
C TYR A 3 -12.83 -3.02 1.42
N TRP A 4 -13.53 -3.05 0.28
CA TRP A 4 -14.52 -2.05 -0.11
C TRP A 4 -15.90 -2.23 0.54
N ASP A 5 -16.15 -3.36 1.20
CA ASP A 5 -17.44 -3.62 1.88
C ASP A 5 -17.43 -3.08 3.32
N LEU A 6 -16.26 -2.69 3.84
CA LEU A 6 -16.06 -2.18 5.19
C LEU A 6 -16.20 -0.65 5.20
N GLU A 7 -16.79 -0.11 6.27
CA GLU A 7 -16.97 1.33 6.43
C GLU A 7 -15.61 2.02 6.66
N GLU A 8 -15.39 3.15 5.99
CA GLU A 8 -14.21 3.98 6.27
C GLU A 8 -14.33 4.60 7.67
N GLY A 9 -13.24 4.58 8.44
CA GLY A 9 -13.17 5.20 9.77
C GLY A 9 -13.68 4.34 10.95
N LYS A 10 -14.39 3.23 10.73
CA LYS A 10 -14.88 2.37 11.84
C LYS A 10 -14.14 1.03 11.93
N ASP A 11 -13.96 0.34 10.81
CA ASP A 11 -13.36 -0.99 10.78
C ASP A 11 -11.83 -0.96 10.53
N CYS A 12 -11.11 -0.12 11.28
CA CYS A 12 -9.69 0.16 11.02
C CYS A 12 -8.81 -1.08 11.04
N VAL A 13 -8.98 -1.95 12.04
CA VAL A 13 -8.14 -3.15 12.20
C VAL A 13 -8.38 -4.11 11.04
N SER A 14 -9.64 -4.35 10.67
CA SER A 14 -10.01 -5.23 9.56
C SER A 14 -9.48 -4.72 8.23
N LYS A 15 -9.63 -3.41 7.94
CA LYS A 15 -9.09 -2.80 6.72
C LYS A 15 -7.57 -2.88 6.66
N THR A 16 -6.91 -2.52 7.76
CA THR A 16 -5.45 -2.61 7.89
C THR A 16 -4.96 -4.03 7.70
N TRP A 17 -5.66 -5.02 8.25
CA TRP A 17 -5.32 -6.42 8.07
C TRP A 17 -5.42 -6.87 6.61
N ILE A 18 -6.47 -6.44 5.90
CA ILE A 18 -6.65 -6.73 4.48
C ILE A 18 -5.55 -6.07 3.64
N THR A 19 -5.24 -4.78 3.87
CA THR A 19 -4.19 -4.07 3.12
C THR A 19 -2.81 -4.65 3.41
N THR A 20 -2.54 -5.04 4.66
CA THR A 20 -1.29 -5.72 5.04
C THR A 20 -1.16 -7.04 4.32
N LYS A 21 -2.21 -7.87 4.29
CA LYS A 21 -2.22 -9.16 3.57
C LYS A 21 -2.02 -9.01 2.06
N LEU A 22 -2.64 -8.00 1.46
CA LEU A 22 -2.47 -7.71 0.05
C LEU A 22 -1.02 -7.28 -0.24
N ALA A 23 -0.48 -6.39 0.60
CA ALA A 23 0.88 -5.91 0.45
C ALA A 23 1.94 -6.99 0.72
N THR A 24 1.72 -7.90 1.68
CA THR A 24 2.60 -9.06 1.89
C THR A 24 2.60 -9.99 0.68
N ALA A 25 1.44 -10.27 0.10
CA ALA A 25 1.34 -11.10 -1.10
C ALA A 25 2.10 -10.47 -2.28
N ILE A 26 1.92 -9.17 -2.52
CA ILE A 26 2.67 -8.43 -3.54
C ILE A 26 4.17 -8.42 -3.23
N GLY A 27 4.54 -8.24 -1.96
CA GLY A 27 5.93 -8.28 -1.50
C GLY A 27 6.60 -9.63 -1.75
N LEU A 28 5.91 -10.74 -1.48
CA LEU A 28 6.41 -12.09 -1.77
C LEU A 28 6.63 -12.31 -3.27
N VAL A 29 5.67 -11.90 -4.10
CA VAL A 29 5.80 -11.98 -5.56
C VAL A 29 6.99 -11.13 -6.04
N GLY A 30 7.09 -9.89 -5.56
CA GLY A 30 8.21 -9.00 -5.89
C GLY A 30 9.57 -9.57 -5.46
N SER A 31 9.64 -10.13 -4.25
CA SER A 31 10.84 -10.81 -3.75
C SER A 31 11.20 -12.04 -4.57
N ALA A 32 10.21 -12.83 -5.01
CA ALA A 32 10.46 -13.98 -5.89
C ALA A 32 11.08 -13.55 -7.21
N TYR A 33 10.53 -12.52 -7.88
CA TYR A 33 11.12 -11.96 -9.09
C TYR A 33 12.52 -11.39 -8.86
N HIS A 34 12.72 -10.69 -7.73
CA HIS A 34 14.03 -10.14 -7.39
C HIS A 34 15.10 -11.23 -7.21
N ILE A 35 14.76 -12.37 -6.59
CA ILE A 35 15.68 -13.49 -6.42
C ILE A 35 15.98 -14.18 -7.76
N VAL A 36 14.97 -14.32 -8.63
CA VAL A 36 15.15 -14.92 -9.96
C VAL A 36 16.02 -14.02 -10.85
N ALA A 37 15.82 -12.70 -10.81
CA ALA A 37 16.61 -11.75 -11.59
C ALA A 37 18.04 -11.57 -11.03
N TYR A 38 18.19 -11.57 -9.71
CA TYR A 38 19.47 -11.41 -9.02
C TYR A 38 19.72 -12.59 -8.09
N GLN A 39 20.32 -13.65 -8.67
CA GLN A 39 20.58 -14.87 -7.95
C GLN A 39 21.52 -14.64 -6.75
N PRO A 40 21.10 -15.02 -5.53
CA PRO A 40 21.96 -14.95 -4.35
C PRO A 40 22.96 -16.12 -4.37
N GLU A 41 24.14 -15.90 -3.79
CA GLU A 41 25.17 -16.94 -3.70
C GLU A 41 24.82 -18.00 -2.64
N THR A 42 23.95 -17.65 -1.68
CA THR A 42 23.55 -18.52 -0.57
C THR A 42 22.04 -18.53 -0.33
N ALA A 43 21.53 -19.64 0.21
CA ALA A 43 20.12 -19.78 0.58
C ALA A 43 19.72 -18.83 1.74
N VAL A 44 20.64 -18.55 2.66
CA VAL A 44 20.39 -17.65 3.79
C VAL A 44 20.26 -16.20 3.32
N GLU A 45 21.07 -15.79 2.36
CA GLU A 45 20.96 -14.47 1.74
C GLU A 45 19.64 -14.33 0.96
N ALA A 46 19.24 -15.38 0.22
CA ALA A 46 17.94 -15.43 -0.45
C ALA A 46 16.79 -15.20 0.55
N LEU A 47 16.81 -15.93 1.67
CA LEU A 47 15.80 -15.83 2.72
C LEU A 47 15.79 -14.43 3.35
N THR A 48 16.96 -13.85 3.61
CA THR A 48 17.09 -12.53 4.25
C THR A 48 16.57 -11.42 3.32
N ARG A 49 16.90 -11.49 2.03
CA ARG A 49 16.38 -10.58 1.00
C ARG A 49 14.86 -10.71 0.84
N ALA A 50 14.33 -11.94 0.77
CA ALA A 50 12.89 -12.16 0.67
C ALA A 50 12.14 -11.64 1.91
N THR A 51 12.65 -11.95 3.10
CA THR A 51 12.02 -11.56 4.36
C THR A 51 12.05 -10.05 4.54
N SER A 52 13.19 -9.40 4.29
CA SER A 52 13.30 -7.95 4.43
C SER A 52 12.44 -7.18 3.43
N GLY A 53 12.38 -7.63 2.17
CA GLY A 53 11.50 -7.05 1.15
C GLY A 53 10.02 -7.22 1.49
N THR A 54 9.61 -8.44 1.81
CA THR A 54 8.22 -8.77 2.17
C THR A 54 7.78 -8.01 3.42
N ALA A 55 8.61 -7.97 4.46
CA ALA A 55 8.30 -7.26 5.70
C ALA A 55 8.15 -5.75 5.48
N THR A 56 8.96 -5.17 4.58
CA THR A 56 8.85 -3.75 4.24
C THR A 56 7.53 -3.46 3.53
N MET A 57 7.14 -4.29 2.57
CA MET A 57 5.84 -4.17 1.88
C MET A 57 4.66 -4.37 2.84
N ALA A 58 4.76 -5.35 3.74
CA ALA A 58 3.77 -5.59 4.78
C ALA A 58 3.55 -4.34 5.65
N ALA A 59 4.65 -3.75 6.15
CA ALA A 59 4.60 -2.56 6.97
C ALA A 59 4.02 -1.36 6.20
N MET A 60 4.35 -1.20 4.91
CA MET A 60 3.72 -0.17 4.07
C MET A 60 2.20 -0.34 3.97
N GLY A 61 1.72 -1.57 3.75
CA GLY A 61 0.28 -1.86 3.70
C GLY A 61 -0.43 -1.63 5.03
N ALA A 62 0.24 -1.92 6.14
CA ALA A 62 -0.28 -1.64 7.49
C ALA A 62 -0.36 -0.14 7.78
N ILE A 63 0.72 0.59 7.49
CA ILE A 63 0.79 2.06 7.68
C ILE A 63 -0.26 2.74 6.81
N PHE A 64 -0.40 2.31 5.55
CA PHE A 64 -1.45 2.80 4.66
C PHE A 64 -2.83 2.64 5.29
N GLY A 65 -3.22 1.41 5.67
CA GLY A 65 -4.56 1.13 6.22
C GLY A 65 -4.86 1.88 7.52
N MET A 66 -3.88 1.99 8.42
CA MET A 66 -4.03 2.73 9.66
C MET A 66 -4.12 4.23 9.41
N ALA A 67 -3.24 4.79 8.57
CA ALA A 67 -3.23 6.22 8.29
C ALA A 67 -4.48 6.67 7.54
N THR A 68 -5.01 5.86 6.60
CA THR A 68 -6.31 6.15 5.97
C THR A 68 -7.45 6.13 6.98
N CYS A 69 -7.45 5.17 7.91
CA CYS A 69 -8.54 5.07 8.88
C CYS A 69 -8.50 6.17 9.95
N LEU A 70 -7.30 6.50 10.44
CA LEU A 70 -7.11 7.55 11.43
C LEU A 70 -7.38 8.93 10.84
N SER A 71 -6.98 9.19 9.59
CA SER A 71 -7.32 10.46 8.91
C SER A 71 -8.83 10.59 8.66
N ALA A 72 -9.50 9.50 8.26
CA ALA A 72 -10.94 9.47 8.11
C ALA A 72 -11.68 9.78 9.44
N GLN A 73 -11.22 9.20 10.56
CA GLN A 73 -11.78 9.49 11.88
C GLN A 73 -11.48 10.92 12.34
N ALA A 74 -10.24 11.38 12.21
CA ALA A 74 -9.83 12.69 12.71
C ALA A 74 -10.49 13.85 11.96
N ARG A 75 -10.94 13.63 10.73
CA ARG A 75 -11.57 14.65 9.88
C ARG A 75 -13.10 14.53 9.82
N ASP A 76 -13.69 13.51 10.47
CA ASP A 76 -15.11 13.15 10.33
C ASP A 76 -15.59 13.13 8.86
N ALA A 77 -14.69 12.79 7.95
CA ALA A 77 -14.88 12.86 6.49
C ALA A 77 -14.48 11.53 5.84
N PRO A 78 -15.25 10.45 6.03
CA PRO A 78 -14.87 9.09 5.64
C PRO A 78 -14.68 8.89 4.13
N ASP A 79 -15.41 9.64 3.31
CA ASP A 79 -15.38 9.50 1.85
C ASP A 79 -14.37 10.42 1.14
N ASP A 80 -13.68 11.28 1.89
CA ASP A 80 -12.72 12.21 1.32
C ASP A 80 -11.49 11.47 0.74
N PRO A 81 -11.18 11.60 -0.57
CA PRO A 81 -10.00 11.00 -1.21
C PRO A 81 -8.67 11.44 -0.59
N THR A 82 -8.64 12.59 0.08
CA THR A 82 -7.42 13.09 0.71
C THR A 82 -6.96 12.18 1.87
N ASN A 83 -7.86 11.40 2.48
CA ASN A 83 -7.48 10.37 3.47
C ASN A 83 -6.58 9.29 2.85
N TYR A 84 -6.89 8.89 1.61
CA TYR A 84 -6.08 7.92 0.86
C TYR A 84 -4.75 8.52 0.43
N PHE A 85 -4.72 9.82 0.09
CA PHE A 85 -3.47 10.53 -0.16
C PHE A 85 -2.56 10.53 1.08
N ILE A 86 -3.12 10.83 2.26
CA ILE A 86 -2.37 10.81 3.54
C ILE A 86 -1.84 9.40 3.82
N GLY A 87 -2.66 8.37 3.64
CA GLY A 87 -2.22 6.98 3.82
C GLY A 87 -1.09 6.59 2.86
N GLY A 88 -1.22 6.95 1.58
CA GLY A 88 -0.18 6.72 0.57
C GLY A 88 1.12 7.47 0.92
N CYS A 89 1.01 8.73 1.32
CA CYS A 89 2.16 9.54 1.72
C CYS A 89 2.86 8.96 2.97
N ALA A 90 2.12 8.56 3.99
CA ALA A 90 2.68 7.94 5.19
C ALA A 90 3.45 6.65 4.86
N SER A 91 2.90 5.80 3.99
CA SER A 91 3.59 4.60 3.52
C SER A 91 4.85 4.91 2.69
N GLY A 92 4.83 5.98 1.89
CA GLY A 92 5.99 6.43 1.10
C GLY A 92 7.11 7.03 1.95
N ILE A 93 6.78 7.79 2.98
CA ILE A 93 7.76 8.30 3.96
C ILE A 93 8.41 7.12 4.70
N PHE A 94 7.63 6.11 5.10
CA PHE A 94 8.18 4.90 5.72
C PHE A 94 9.13 4.16 4.78
N LEU A 95 8.79 4.05 3.49
CA LEU A 95 9.71 3.49 2.50
C LEU A 95 11.02 4.29 2.44
N GLY A 96 10.94 5.63 2.40
CA GLY A 96 12.12 6.50 2.46
C GLY A 96 12.98 6.31 3.71
N ALA A 97 12.35 6.10 4.87
CA ALA A 97 13.04 5.77 6.10
C ALA A 97 13.74 4.41 6.04
N ARG A 98 13.10 3.40 5.43
CA ARG A 98 13.67 2.06 5.22
C ARG A 98 14.83 2.05 4.24
N THR A 99 14.80 2.93 3.23
CA THR A 99 15.89 3.08 2.25
C THR A 99 16.90 4.16 2.63
N HIS A 100 16.77 4.77 3.82
CA HIS A 100 17.63 5.86 4.29
C HIS A 100 17.79 7.03 3.29
N SER A 101 16.72 7.38 2.58
CA SER A 101 16.76 8.40 1.52
C SER A 101 15.55 9.31 1.57
N ALA A 102 15.80 10.59 1.85
CA ALA A 102 14.76 11.62 1.89
C ALA A 102 14.11 11.84 0.52
N ILE A 103 14.89 11.79 -0.56
CA ILE A 103 14.40 11.94 -1.94
C ILE A 103 13.45 10.78 -2.29
N THR A 104 13.82 9.56 -1.91
CA THR A 104 12.97 8.39 -2.15
C THR A 104 11.68 8.50 -1.37
N GLY A 105 11.74 8.99 -0.13
CA GLY A 105 10.56 9.23 0.71
C GLY A 105 9.60 10.29 0.15
N THR A 106 10.12 11.43 -0.31
CA THR A 106 9.28 12.50 -0.88
C THR A 106 8.68 12.09 -2.22
N ALA A 107 9.46 11.49 -3.10
CA ALA A 107 8.98 10.97 -4.38
C ALA A 107 7.92 9.86 -4.17
N ALA A 108 8.18 8.92 -3.26
CA ALA A 108 7.22 7.87 -2.92
C ALA A 108 5.95 8.43 -2.27
N CYS A 109 6.06 9.47 -1.44
CA CYS A 109 4.88 10.10 -0.84
C CYS A 109 3.94 10.66 -1.92
N PHE A 110 4.46 11.45 -2.86
CA PHE A 110 3.63 11.99 -3.95
C PHE A 110 3.17 10.88 -4.90
N GLY A 111 4.04 9.94 -5.27
CA GLY A 111 3.70 8.84 -6.18
C GLY A 111 2.61 7.93 -5.61
N LEU A 112 2.83 7.37 -4.42
CA LEU A 112 1.86 6.47 -3.78
C LEU A 112 0.63 7.21 -3.30
N GLY A 113 0.78 8.45 -2.79
CA GLY A 113 -0.33 9.30 -2.37
C GLY A 113 -1.28 9.63 -3.52
N THR A 114 -0.76 10.08 -4.66
CA THR A 114 -1.60 10.39 -5.84
C THR A 114 -2.27 9.15 -6.39
N VAL A 115 -1.56 8.02 -6.50
CA VAL A 115 -2.15 6.75 -6.93
C VAL A 115 -3.28 6.33 -5.99
N ALA A 116 -3.07 6.38 -4.67
CA ALA A 116 -4.10 6.02 -3.69
C ALA A 116 -5.32 6.97 -3.73
N MET A 117 -5.09 8.26 -3.93
CA MET A 117 -6.18 9.23 -4.11
C MET A 117 -7.00 8.89 -5.37
N LEU A 118 -6.33 8.63 -6.49
CA LEU A 118 -6.98 8.27 -7.75
C LEU A 118 -7.72 6.92 -7.66
N THR A 119 -7.24 5.95 -6.87
CA THR A 119 -7.99 4.70 -6.68
C THR A 119 -9.28 4.93 -5.90
N LYS A 120 -9.30 5.81 -4.90
CA LYS A 120 -10.54 6.19 -4.19
C LYS A 120 -11.48 6.98 -5.11
N VAL A 121 -10.98 7.97 -5.85
CA VAL A 121 -11.79 8.73 -6.83
C VAL A 121 -12.39 7.78 -7.88
N GLY A 122 -11.59 6.91 -8.48
CA GLY A 122 -12.06 5.94 -9.46
C GLY A 122 -13.11 4.98 -8.89
N LYS A 123 -13.01 4.61 -7.61
CA LYS A 123 -14.05 3.80 -6.95
C LYS A 123 -15.36 4.58 -6.77
N MET A 124 -15.29 5.87 -6.41
CA MET A 124 -16.47 6.71 -6.23
C MET A 124 -17.15 7.04 -7.58
N GLU A 125 -16.37 7.33 -8.61
CA GLU A 125 -16.87 7.64 -9.96
C GLU A 125 -17.19 6.40 -10.80
N GLY A 126 -16.87 5.19 -10.30
CA GLY A 126 -17.16 3.94 -10.98
C GLY A 126 -16.27 3.65 -12.20
N TRP A 127 -15.04 4.16 -12.21
CA TRP A 127 -14.05 3.90 -13.25
C TRP A 127 -13.77 2.40 -13.35
N ARG A 128 -13.76 1.87 -14.58
CA ARG A 128 -13.47 0.47 -14.87
C ARG A 128 -12.10 0.35 -15.53
N VAL A 129 -11.10 -0.06 -14.76
CA VAL A 129 -9.73 -0.30 -15.28
C VAL A 129 -9.72 -1.52 -16.20
N THR A 130 -10.51 -2.53 -15.88
CA THR A 130 -10.71 -3.73 -16.70
C THR A 130 -12.21 -3.95 -16.86
N GLY A 131 -12.64 -4.26 -18.07
CA GLY A 131 -14.05 -4.47 -18.39
C GLY A 131 -14.19 -5.15 -19.75
N PRO A 132 -15.34 -5.79 -20.01
CA PRO A 132 -15.60 -6.34 -21.33
C PRO A 132 -15.49 -5.21 -22.38
N PRO A 133 -14.92 -5.48 -23.57
CA PRO A 133 -14.85 -4.48 -24.63
C PRO A 133 -16.27 -3.99 -24.91
N ARG A 134 -16.45 -2.67 -24.91
CA ARG A 134 -17.69 -2.03 -25.32
C ARG A 134 -17.53 -1.60 -26.77
N LEU A 135 -18.53 -1.93 -27.59
CA LEU A 135 -18.66 -1.48 -28.97
C LEU A 135 -19.04 0.01 -29.00
#